data_AF-A0A0Q6A6H3-F1
#
_entry.id   AF-A0A0Q6A6H3-F1
#
_cell.length_a   1.000
_cell.length_b   1.000
_cell.length_c   1.000
_cell.angle_alpha   90.00
_cell.angle_beta   90.00
_cell.angle_gamma   90.00
#
_symmetry.space_group_name_H-M   'P 1'
#
loop_
_entity.id
_entity.type
_entity.pdbx_description
1 polymer ?
#
loop_
_entity_poly.entity_id
_entity_poly.type
_entity_poly.pdbx_seq_one_letter_code
_entity_poly.pdbx_strand_id
1 'polypeptide(L)'
;MKNYSKRLLLLQLFLVVFIGCKKYQSQDLINTKFTIDKSHIKGDFYSSKNLDNLFAVDGYTYFEPDYSGGASEDYAVKNIVLQDKAGKKSNYLLFFDNNDILKDTLKVPLDGMYSLNVLFENSKRGISLGTFDQKTSYFKINKNIELGKGLKLKPLPITTKIIECPIPVALLSEENVGLEDHFAFGTQNLKSETKTTASVTTQNDNFSQWQGNYSANFEISRTDGDYKVNYEVKVISRDKVSITEKINDENNSVSDLFIESVSADKLVIKSKSDDTIEYIIAKIEGKYYLMGNTIYLLNPPNDKYLLKKGS
;
A
#
# COMPACT_ATOMS: atom_id res chain seq x y z
N MET A 1 7.03 -27.74 -63.01
CA MET A 1 6.28 -26.73 -62.21
C MET A 1 6.08 -27.07 -60.71
N LYS A 2 6.75 -28.07 -60.11
CA LYS A 2 6.55 -28.44 -58.69
C LYS A 2 7.48 -27.76 -57.66
N ASN A 3 8.54 -27.07 -58.08
CA ASN A 3 9.54 -26.47 -57.16
C ASN A 3 9.36 -24.98 -56.89
N TYR A 4 8.56 -24.26 -57.67
CA TYR A 4 8.31 -22.83 -57.45
C TYR A 4 7.35 -22.58 -56.28
N SER A 5 6.36 -23.45 -56.07
CA SER A 5 5.40 -23.30 -54.97
C SER A 5 6.06 -23.47 -53.59
N LYS A 6 7.03 -24.39 -53.45
CA LYS A 6 7.77 -24.58 -52.19
C LYS A 6 8.68 -23.39 -51.85
N ARG A 7 9.31 -22.77 -52.86
CA ARG A 7 10.15 -21.57 -52.66
C ARG A 7 9.31 -20.33 -52.31
N LEU A 8 8.13 -20.18 -52.92
CA LEU A 8 7.23 -19.07 -52.61
C LEU A 8 6.65 -19.19 -51.19
N LEU A 9 6.32 -20.40 -50.75
CA LEU A 9 5.79 -20.66 -49.41
C LEU A 9 6.86 -20.45 -48.32
N LEU A 10 8.12 -20.77 -48.59
CA LEU A 10 9.24 -20.49 -47.68
C LEU A 10 9.50 -18.98 -47.55
N LEU A 11 9.36 -18.22 -48.64
CA LEU A 11 9.53 -16.77 -48.64
C LEU A 11 8.39 -16.06 -47.88
N GLN A 12 7.16 -16.57 -48.02
CA GLN A 12 6.02 -16.08 -47.23
C GLN A 12 6.18 -16.43 -45.74
N LEU A 13 6.69 -17.61 -45.39
CA LEU A 13 6.98 -17.95 -44.00
C LEU A 13 8.05 -17.01 -43.40
N PHE A 14 9.10 -16.70 -44.17
CA PHE A 14 10.13 -15.75 -43.74
C PHE A 14 9.59 -14.33 -43.57
N LEU A 15 8.71 -13.87 -44.46
CA LEU A 15 8.05 -12.55 -44.34
C LEU A 15 7.12 -12.47 -43.12
N VAL A 16 6.42 -13.55 -42.77
CA VAL A 16 5.57 -13.60 -41.57
C VAL A 16 6.40 -13.60 -40.28
N VAL A 17 7.60 -14.21 -40.28
CA VAL A 17 8.54 -14.13 -39.15
C VAL A 17 9.11 -12.72 -38.95
N PHE A 18 9.34 -11.96 -40.04
CA PHE A 18 9.84 -10.57 -39.94
C PHE A 18 8.76 -9.55 -39.52
N ILE A 19 7.48 -9.82 -39.79
CA ILE A 19 6.38 -8.92 -39.37
C ILE A 19 6.01 -9.14 -37.88
N GLY A 20 6.39 -10.28 -37.29
CA GLY A 20 6.17 -10.59 -35.87
C GLY A 20 7.10 -9.87 -34.87
N CYS A 21 8.11 -9.12 -35.32
CA CYS A 21 9.17 -8.56 -34.46
C CYS A 21 9.17 -7.03 -34.32
N LYS A 22 8.06 -6.33 -34.63
CA LYS A 22 7.97 -4.86 -34.46
C LYS A 22 7.16 -4.43 -33.24
N LYS A 23 7.51 -4.94 -32.06
CA LYS A 23 7.02 -4.40 -30.77
C LYS A 23 7.99 -4.57 -29.59
N TYR A 24 9.30 -4.53 -29.88
CA TYR A 24 10.36 -4.67 -28.87
C TYR A 24 11.48 -3.63 -29.06
N GLN A 25 11.12 -2.40 -29.41
CA GLN A 25 12.09 -1.35 -29.76
C GLN A 25 12.42 -0.36 -28.63
N SER A 26 12.12 -0.69 -27.36
CA SER A 26 12.48 0.12 -26.18
C SER A 26 13.62 -0.46 -25.34
N GLN A 27 14.41 -1.41 -25.86
CA GLN A 27 15.42 -2.13 -25.08
C GLN A 27 16.77 -1.40 -24.91
N ASP A 28 17.08 -0.36 -25.68
CA ASP A 28 18.41 0.28 -25.64
C ASP A 28 18.73 0.99 -24.32
N LEU A 29 17.70 1.34 -23.54
CA LEU A 29 17.86 2.02 -22.25
C LEU A 29 17.75 1.08 -21.05
N ILE A 30 17.38 -0.18 -21.28
CA ILE A 30 17.34 -1.21 -20.24
C ILE A 30 18.75 -1.75 -20.04
N ASN A 31 19.14 -1.90 -18.78
CA ASN A 31 20.48 -2.22 -18.29
C ASN A 31 21.53 -1.13 -18.54
N THR A 32 21.11 0.12 -18.77
CA THR A 32 22.01 1.28 -18.85
C THR A 32 21.75 2.26 -17.71
N LYS A 33 22.74 3.10 -17.39
CA LYS A 33 22.52 4.22 -16.47
C LYS A 33 21.44 5.14 -17.03
N PHE A 34 20.41 5.43 -16.25
CA PHE A 34 19.25 6.18 -16.73
C PHE A 34 18.91 7.31 -15.76
N THR A 35 18.88 8.54 -16.28
CA THR A 35 18.47 9.73 -15.53
C THR A 35 17.25 10.33 -16.20
N ILE A 36 16.27 10.75 -15.40
CA ILE A 36 15.10 11.47 -15.91
C ILE A 36 15.49 12.94 -16.08
N ASP A 37 15.64 13.37 -17.33
CA ASP A 37 15.87 14.77 -17.69
C ASP A 37 14.55 15.54 -17.63
N LYS A 38 14.46 16.57 -16.77
CA LYS A 38 13.26 17.38 -16.63
C LYS A 38 13.43 18.71 -17.36
N SER A 39 12.50 19.03 -18.25
CA SER A 39 12.45 20.31 -18.98
C SER A 39 11.01 20.83 -19.09
N HIS A 40 10.83 22.11 -19.41
CA HIS A 40 9.50 22.72 -19.62
C HIS A 40 8.49 22.43 -18.49
N ILE A 41 8.91 22.61 -17.24
CA ILE A 41 8.11 22.29 -16.06
C ILE A 41 6.90 23.24 -15.98
N LYS A 42 5.70 22.69 -15.84
CA LYS A 42 4.44 23.42 -15.69
C LYS A 42 3.52 22.69 -14.69
N GLY A 43 3.39 23.24 -13.49
CA GLY A 43 2.79 22.52 -12.36
C GLY A 43 3.61 21.25 -12.08
N ASP A 44 2.93 20.12 -11.90
CA ASP A 44 3.58 18.83 -11.65
C ASP A 44 4.15 18.17 -12.92
N PHE A 45 3.79 18.70 -14.10
CA PHE A 45 4.16 18.10 -15.38
C PHE A 45 5.46 18.67 -15.93
N TYR A 46 6.25 17.82 -16.58
CA TYR A 46 7.48 18.17 -17.29
C TYR A 46 7.63 17.38 -18.59
N SER A 47 8.52 17.82 -19.46
CA SER A 47 8.96 17.09 -20.66
C SER A 47 10.30 16.41 -20.41
N SER A 48 10.51 15.21 -20.96
CA SER A 48 11.75 14.43 -20.82
C SER A 48 12.09 13.70 -22.11
N LYS A 49 13.27 13.95 -22.66
CA LYS A 49 13.76 13.24 -23.85
C LYS A 49 14.12 11.80 -23.53
N ASN A 50 14.65 11.54 -22.34
CA ASN A 50 15.03 10.18 -21.94
C ASN A 50 13.79 9.32 -21.72
N LEU A 51 12.70 9.87 -21.17
CA LEU A 51 11.43 9.14 -21.05
C LEU A 51 10.76 8.96 -22.43
N ASP A 52 10.79 9.97 -23.31
CA ASP A 52 10.32 9.83 -24.70
C ASP A 52 11.04 8.67 -25.40
N ASN A 53 12.36 8.60 -25.28
CA ASN A 53 13.17 7.50 -25.81
C ASN A 53 12.85 6.16 -25.14
N LEU A 54 12.70 6.13 -23.82
CA LEU A 54 12.37 4.90 -23.07
C LEU A 54 11.03 4.31 -23.48
N PHE A 55 10.03 5.15 -23.76
CA PHE A 55 8.69 4.71 -24.11
C PHE A 55 8.42 4.71 -25.62
N ALA A 56 9.41 5.10 -26.44
CA ALA A 56 9.28 5.28 -27.88
C ALA A 56 8.09 6.17 -28.27
N VAL A 57 7.96 7.31 -27.59
CA VAL A 57 6.93 8.33 -27.81
C VAL A 57 7.56 9.69 -28.12
N ASP A 58 6.78 10.63 -28.66
CA ASP A 58 7.24 11.98 -29.01
C ASP A 58 6.35 13.05 -28.38
N GLY A 59 6.95 13.90 -27.55
CA GLY A 59 6.31 15.10 -27.01
C GLY A 59 5.22 14.77 -26.00
N TYR A 60 5.42 13.73 -25.20
CA TYR A 60 4.57 13.42 -24.05
C TYR A 60 4.99 14.31 -22.88
N THR A 61 4.06 14.51 -21.94
CA THR A 61 4.38 15.12 -20.64
C THR A 61 4.35 14.07 -19.55
N TYR A 62 5.10 14.32 -18.49
CA TYR A 62 5.39 13.36 -17.44
C TYR A 62 5.21 14.00 -16.08
N PHE A 63 4.78 13.24 -15.08
CA PHE A 63 4.89 13.64 -13.68
C PHE A 63 5.19 12.44 -12.79
N GLU A 64 5.78 12.73 -11.63
CA GLU A 64 6.10 11.76 -10.57
C GLU A 64 5.10 11.97 -9.43
N PRO A 65 4.16 11.05 -9.17
CA PRO A 65 3.23 11.19 -8.06
C PRO A 65 3.96 11.15 -6.71
N ASP A 66 3.44 11.84 -5.69
CA ASP A 66 4.08 11.97 -4.37
C ASP A 66 4.39 10.62 -3.69
N TYR A 67 3.57 9.59 -3.97
CA TYR A 67 3.80 8.21 -3.58
C TYR A 67 4.83 7.49 -4.47
N SER A 68 5.94 8.18 -4.80
CA SER A 68 6.91 7.85 -5.86
C SER A 68 7.80 6.62 -5.56
N GLY A 69 7.19 5.46 -5.35
CA GLY A 69 7.88 4.18 -5.25
C GLY A 69 8.72 4.01 -3.97
N GLY A 70 8.93 2.75 -3.58
CA GLY A 70 9.76 2.41 -2.43
C GLY A 70 11.22 2.28 -2.84
N ALA A 71 12.13 2.78 -2.00
CA ALA A 71 13.49 2.27 -1.95
C ALA A 71 13.52 1.09 -0.98
N SER A 72 14.09 -0.03 -1.41
CA SER A 72 14.59 -1.07 -0.51
C SER A 72 16.11 -0.98 -0.46
N GLU A 73 16.75 -1.68 0.46
CA GLU A 73 18.23 -1.72 0.56
C GLU A 73 18.90 -2.11 -0.78
N ASP A 74 18.21 -2.86 -1.63
CA ASP A 74 18.78 -3.46 -2.85
C ASP A 74 18.37 -2.79 -4.16
N TYR A 75 17.31 -1.96 -4.16
CA TYR A 75 16.78 -1.34 -5.38
C TYR A 75 15.86 -0.15 -5.12
N ALA A 76 15.76 0.73 -6.12
CA ALA A 76 14.82 1.85 -6.13
C ALA A 76 13.73 1.66 -7.19
N VAL A 77 12.50 2.04 -6.85
CA VAL A 77 11.38 2.08 -7.81
C VAL A 77 10.95 3.53 -7.99
N LYS A 78 10.74 3.97 -9.23
CA LYS A 78 10.09 5.26 -9.52
C LYS A 78 8.78 5.04 -10.22
N ASN A 79 7.75 5.76 -9.79
CA ASN A 79 6.45 5.80 -10.45
C ASN A 79 6.39 7.01 -11.39
N ILE A 80 6.13 6.76 -12.67
CA ILE A 80 6.04 7.79 -13.71
C ILE A 80 4.67 7.71 -14.36
N VAL A 81 3.95 8.82 -14.36
CA VAL A 81 2.74 8.98 -15.16
C VAL A 81 3.07 9.72 -16.43
N LEU A 82 2.76 9.10 -17.56
CA LEU A 82 2.90 9.67 -18.88
C LEU A 82 1.54 10.18 -19.33
N GLN A 83 1.51 11.35 -19.96
CA GLN A 83 0.32 11.94 -20.56
C GLN A 83 0.59 12.21 -22.04
N ASP A 84 -0.27 11.66 -22.91
CA ASP A 84 -0.22 11.92 -24.34
C ASP A 84 -0.76 13.31 -24.70
N LYS A 85 -0.61 13.70 -25.97
CA LYS A 85 -1.08 14.99 -26.49
C LYS A 85 -2.61 15.16 -26.41
N ALA A 86 -3.37 14.08 -26.27
CA ALA A 86 -4.82 14.08 -26.07
C ALA A 86 -5.22 14.11 -24.59
N GLY A 87 -4.25 14.13 -23.66
CA GLY A 87 -4.46 14.17 -22.22
C GLY A 87 -4.62 12.79 -21.58
N LYS A 88 -4.53 11.69 -22.33
CA LYS A 88 -4.68 10.32 -21.80
C LYS A 88 -3.46 9.94 -20.98
N LYS A 89 -3.70 9.43 -19.78
CA LYS A 89 -2.66 9.05 -18.83
C LYS A 89 -2.33 7.56 -18.89
N SER A 90 -1.09 7.20 -18.59
CA SER A 90 -0.63 5.84 -18.34
C SER A 90 0.42 5.85 -17.24
N ASN A 91 0.38 4.87 -16.34
CA ASN A 91 1.29 4.78 -15.20
C ASN A 91 2.31 3.65 -15.42
N TYR A 92 3.59 3.91 -15.15
CA TYR A 92 4.67 2.93 -15.20
C TYR A 92 5.55 3.00 -13.96
N LEU A 93 6.00 1.83 -13.51
CA LEU A 93 7.07 1.68 -12.54
C LEU A 93 8.39 1.43 -13.25
N LEU A 94 9.44 2.13 -12.84
CA LEU A 94 10.81 2.00 -13.34
C LEU A 94 11.67 1.43 -12.22
N PHE A 95 12.36 0.31 -12.47
CA PHE A 95 13.17 -0.39 -11.47
C PHE A 95 14.65 -0.13 -11.68
N PHE A 96 15.32 0.42 -10.67
CA PHE A 96 16.73 0.78 -10.71
C PHE A 96 17.54 -0.05 -9.70
N ASP A 97 18.76 -0.44 -10.08
CA ASP A 97 19.73 -0.89 -9.08
C ASP A 97 20.39 0.29 -8.36
N ASN A 98 21.23 -0.02 -7.37
CA ASN A 98 21.95 0.97 -6.56
C ASN A 98 22.99 1.80 -7.35
N ASN A 99 23.20 1.53 -8.65
CA ASN A 99 24.08 2.29 -9.54
C ASN A 99 23.30 3.14 -10.56
N ASP A 100 22.02 3.42 -10.30
CA ASP A 100 21.10 4.12 -11.21
C ASP A 100 20.91 3.43 -12.57
N ILE A 101 21.11 2.11 -12.63
CA ILE A 101 20.90 1.34 -13.86
C ILE A 101 19.44 0.89 -13.92
N LEU A 102 18.70 1.35 -14.93
CA LEU A 102 17.32 0.93 -15.17
C LEU A 102 17.30 -0.54 -15.59
N LYS A 103 16.76 -1.43 -14.76
CA LYS A 103 16.72 -2.88 -15.02
C LYS A 103 15.45 -3.33 -15.69
N ASP A 104 14.32 -2.72 -15.40
CA ASP A 104 13.03 -3.11 -15.97
C ASP A 104 11.98 -2.01 -15.84
N THR A 105 10.87 -2.17 -16.55
CA THR A 105 9.70 -1.29 -16.43
C THR A 105 8.40 -2.10 -16.34
N LEU A 106 7.43 -1.59 -15.59
CA LEU A 106 6.13 -2.22 -15.41
C LEU A 106 5.00 -1.24 -15.65
N LYS A 107 4.17 -1.51 -16.66
CA LYS A 107 2.93 -0.76 -16.85
C LYS A 107 1.89 -1.12 -15.78
N VAL A 108 1.35 -0.12 -15.10
CA VAL A 108 0.21 -0.26 -14.19
C VAL A 108 -1.09 -0.04 -14.99
N PRO A 109 -2.12 -0.90 -14.84
CA PRO A 109 -3.44 -0.67 -15.44
C PRO A 109 -4.04 0.67 -14.99
N LEU A 110 -4.88 1.30 -15.83
CA LEU A 110 -5.40 2.65 -15.59
C LEU A 110 -6.15 2.78 -14.26
N ASP A 111 -6.97 1.79 -13.93
CA ASP A 111 -7.73 1.72 -12.67
C ASP A 111 -7.03 0.81 -11.64
N GLY A 112 -5.77 0.48 -11.91
CA GLY A 112 -4.99 -0.47 -11.12
C GLY A 112 -4.16 0.23 -10.06
N MET A 113 -4.04 -0.42 -8.92
CA MET A 113 -3.06 -0.12 -7.89
C MET A 113 -2.01 -1.23 -7.83
N TYR A 114 -0.91 -0.94 -7.14
CA TYR A 114 0.18 -1.88 -6.97
C TYR A 114 0.68 -1.89 -5.53
N SER A 115 1.01 -3.08 -5.04
CA SER A 115 1.73 -3.30 -3.79
C SER A 115 3.16 -3.76 -4.11
N LEU A 116 4.13 -3.15 -3.44
CA LEU A 116 5.55 -3.48 -3.55
C LEU A 116 5.98 -4.41 -2.41
N ASN A 117 7.11 -5.10 -2.59
CA ASN A 117 7.70 -6.00 -1.58
C ASN A 117 6.77 -7.14 -1.13
N VAL A 118 5.88 -7.59 -2.02
CA VAL A 118 4.99 -8.73 -1.76
C VAL A 118 5.83 -9.99 -1.58
N LEU A 119 5.62 -10.72 -0.49
CA LEU A 119 6.26 -12.00 -0.21
C LEU A 119 5.38 -13.13 -0.72
N PHE A 120 5.89 -13.86 -1.71
CA PHE A 120 5.28 -15.08 -2.23
C PHE A 120 5.90 -16.32 -1.56
N GLU A 121 5.28 -17.48 -1.80
CA GLU A 121 5.86 -18.77 -1.41
C GLU A 121 7.29 -18.96 -1.94
N ASN A 122 8.07 -19.80 -1.23
CA ASN A 122 9.49 -20.02 -1.47
C ASN A 122 10.36 -18.77 -1.29
N SER A 123 9.94 -17.85 -0.42
CA SER A 123 10.67 -16.62 -0.08
C SER A 123 10.93 -15.68 -1.26
N LYS A 124 10.11 -15.78 -2.31
CA LYS A 124 10.21 -14.90 -3.47
C LYS A 124 9.58 -13.56 -3.15
N ARG A 125 10.19 -12.47 -3.61
CA ARG A 125 9.65 -11.12 -3.46
C ARG A 125 9.20 -10.55 -4.79
N GLY A 126 8.27 -9.60 -4.78
CA GLY A 126 7.91 -8.88 -5.99
C GLY A 126 6.74 -7.92 -5.83
N ILE A 127 5.89 -7.86 -6.86
CA ILE A 127 4.81 -6.88 -7.01
C ILE A 127 3.49 -7.60 -7.26
N SER A 128 2.44 -7.12 -6.61
CA SER A 128 1.05 -7.47 -6.92
C SER A 128 0.33 -6.26 -7.52
N LEU A 129 -0.34 -6.46 -8.66
CA LEU A 129 -1.20 -5.47 -9.30
C LEU A 129 -2.67 -5.87 -9.12
N GLY A 130 -3.53 -4.89 -8.84
CA GLY A 130 -4.91 -5.16 -8.51
C GLY A 130 -5.79 -3.93 -8.49
N THR A 131 -7.00 -4.07 -7.97
CA THR A 131 -7.95 -2.98 -7.72
C THR A 131 -8.31 -2.98 -6.24
N PHE A 132 -8.48 -1.80 -5.64
CA PHE A 132 -8.79 -1.69 -4.21
C PHE A 132 -10.27 -1.35 -4.01
N ASP A 133 -10.96 -2.11 -3.17
CA ASP A 133 -12.30 -1.80 -2.69
C ASP A 133 -12.19 -1.11 -1.32
N GLN A 134 -12.44 0.21 -1.30
CA GLN A 134 -12.39 1.02 -0.09
C GLN A 134 -13.43 0.61 0.96
N LYS A 135 -14.59 0.09 0.55
CA LYS A 135 -15.67 -0.25 1.50
C LYS A 135 -15.33 -1.46 2.35
N THR A 136 -14.59 -2.39 1.78
CA THR A 136 -14.19 -3.63 2.44
C THR A 136 -12.70 -3.67 2.76
N SER A 137 -11.98 -2.58 2.53
CA SER A 137 -10.52 -2.48 2.63
C SER A 137 -9.79 -3.65 1.94
N TYR A 138 -10.27 -4.03 0.76
CA TYR A 138 -9.83 -5.26 0.08
C TYR A 138 -9.08 -4.98 -1.22
N PHE A 139 -7.82 -5.41 -1.30
CA PHE A 139 -7.02 -5.38 -2.50
C PHE A 139 -7.21 -6.66 -3.32
N LYS A 140 -8.01 -6.53 -4.38
CA LYS A 140 -8.23 -7.60 -5.34
C LYS A 140 -7.07 -7.68 -6.32
N ILE A 141 -6.24 -8.71 -6.16
CA ILE A 141 -5.05 -8.95 -6.96
C ILE A 141 -5.42 -9.64 -8.27
N ASN A 142 -4.99 -9.03 -9.37
CA ASN A 142 -5.23 -9.52 -10.73
C ASN A 142 -3.94 -10.03 -11.40
N LYS A 143 -2.77 -9.65 -10.90
CA LYS A 143 -1.48 -10.09 -11.45
C LYS A 143 -0.39 -10.11 -10.37
N ASN A 144 0.36 -11.21 -10.33
CA ASN A 144 1.55 -11.37 -9.49
C ASN A 144 2.81 -11.34 -10.35
N ILE A 145 3.86 -10.70 -9.87
CA ILE A 145 5.13 -10.53 -10.59
C ILE A 145 6.26 -10.75 -9.61
N GLU A 146 7.11 -11.74 -9.88
CA GLU A 146 8.37 -11.96 -9.17
C GLU A 146 9.38 -10.90 -9.61
N LEU A 147 10.06 -10.29 -8.63
CA LEU A 147 11.26 -9.50 -8.86
C LEU A 147 12.46 -10.45 -8.79
N GLY A 148 12.87 -10.95 -9.96
CA GLY A 148 13.94 -11.94 -10.07
C GLY A 148 15.34 -11.37 -9.87
N LYS A 149 16.35 -12.24 -9.95
CA LYS A 149 17.76 -11.84 -9.90
C LYS A 149 18.06 -10.75 -10.95
N GLY A 150 18.78 -9.71 -10.54
CA GLY A 150 19.08 -8.56 -11.40
C GLY A 150 17.89 -7.64 -11.67
N LEU A 151 16.86 -7.68 -10.80
CA LEU A 151 15.65 -6.86 -10.86
C LEU A 151 14.81 -7.06 -12.14
N LYS A 152 14.87 -8.26 -12.73
CA LYS A 152 14.05 -8.60 -13.89
C LYS A 152 12.66 -9.07 -13.45
N LEU A 153 11.64 -8.50 -14.07
CA LEU A 153 10.26 -8.79 -13.74
C LEU A 153 9.81 -10.07 -14.44
N LYS A 154 9.35 -11.04 -13.66
CA LYS A 154 8.83 -12.31 -14.17
C LYS A 154 7.39 -12.51 -13.74
N PRO A 155 6.43 -12.65 -14.67
CA PRO A 155 5.05 -12.96 -14.31
C PRO A 155 4.98 -14.26 -13.51
N LEU A 156 4.19 -14.25 -12.44
CA LEU A 156 3.84 -15.42 -11.65
C LEU A 156 2.40 -15.84 -11.96
N PRO A 157 2.06 -17.14 -11.85
CA PRO A 157 0.67 -17.58 -11.87
C PRO A 157 -0.15 -16.82 -10.83
N ILE A 158 -1.38 -16.43 -11.17
CA ILE A 158 -2.27 -15.75 -10.22
C ILE A 158 -2.59 -16.62 -9.00
N THR A 159 -2.52 -17.94 -9.15
CA THR A 159 -2.70 -18.93 -8.09
C THR A 159 -1.52 -19.05 -7.14
N THR A 160 -0.41 -18.34 -7.38
CA THR A 160 0.78 -18.35 -6.51
C THR A 160 0.38 -17.90 -5.12
N LYS A 161 0.76 -18.68 -4.09
CA LYS A 161 0.45 -18.34 -2.70
C LYS A 161 1.22 -17.09 -2.28
N ILE A 162 0.48 -16.12 -1.76
CA ILE A 162 1.03 -14.90 -1.16
C ILE A 162 1.10 -15.11 0.35
N ILE A 163 2.26 -14.86 0.93
CA ILE A 163 2.53 -14.95 2.37
C ILE A 163 2.26 -13.60 3.02
N GLU A 164 2.73 -12.52 2.40
CA GLU A 164 2.59 -11.16 2.89
C GLU A 164 2.39 -10.21 1.72
N CYS A 165 1.45 -9.27 1.85
CA CYS A 165 1.21 -8.23 0.87
C CYS A 165 1.06 -6.92 1.62
N PRO A 166 1.98 -5.96 1.44
CA PRO A 166 1.80 -4.62 1.96
C PRO A 166 0.59 -3.91 1.33
N ILE A 167 0.13 -2.82 1.95
CA ILE A 167 -0.87 -1.94 1.34
C ILE A 167 -0.37 -1.41 -0.01
N PRO A 168 -1.25 -1.23 -1.01
CA PRO A 168 -0.90 -0.53 -2.22
C PRO A 168 -0.27 0.84 -1.97
N VAL A 169 0.78 1.15 -2.73
CA VAL A 169 1.62 2.35 -2.51
C VAL A 169 0.82 3.65 -2.57
N ALA A 170 -0.23 3.72 -3.40
CA ALA A 170 -1.10 4.88 -3.52
C ALA A 170 -1.95 5.16 -2.27
N LEU A 171 -2.04 4.21 -1.34
CA LEU A 171 -2.78 4.33 -0.08
C LEU A 171 -1.83 4.51 1.11
N LEU A 172 -0.52 4.60 0.88
CA LEU A 172 0.46 4.97 1.90
C LEU A 172 0.47 6.50 2.04
N SER A 173 -0.61 7.06 2.57
CA SER A 173 -0.75 8.49 2.83
C SER A 173 -1.25 8.73 4.25
N GLU A 174 -1.01 9.94 4.75
CA GLU A 174 -1.47 10.38 6.07
C GLU A 174 -3.01 10.29 6.22
N GLU A 175 -3.74 10.35 5.11
CA GLU A 175 -5.21 10.21 5.06
C GLU A 175 -5.70 8.77 5.25
N ASN A 176 -4.81 7.78 5.13
CA ASN A 176 -5.15 6.35 5.17
C ASN A 176 -4.51 5.61 6.36
N VAL A 177 -4.07 6.35 7.39
CA VAL A 177 -3.51 5.77 8.62
C VAL A 177 -4.54 4.82 9.26
N GLY A 178 -4.09 3.61 9.65
CA GLY A 178 -4.93 2.58 10.24
C GLY A 178 -5.59 1.66 9.22
N LEU A 179 -5.46 1.94 7.92
CA LEU A 179 -5.92 1.03 6.88
C LEU A 179 -5.20 -0.33 6.94
N GLU A 180 -3.95 -0.35 7.42
CA GLU A 180 -3.11 -1.54 7.58
C GLU A 180 -3.80 -2.62 8.39
N ASP A 181 -4.58 -2.22 9.39
CA ASP A 181 -5.23 -3.11 10.34
C ASP A 181 -6.48 -3.80 9.77
N HIS A 182 -7.05 -3.24 8.71
CA HIS A 182 -8.22 -3.76 8.01
C HIS A 182 -7.91 -4.22 6.58
N PHE A 183 -6.65 -4.07 6.17
CA PHE A 183 -6.18 -4.41 4.86
C PHE A 183 -6.27 -5.92 4.65
N ALA A 184 -7.12 -6.32 3.71
CA ALA A 184 -7.20 -7.68 3.23
C ALA A 184 -6.84 -7.72 1.75
N PHE A 185 -6.33 -8.87 1.28
CA PHE A 185 -5.93 -9.03 -0.12
C PHE A 185 -6.20 -10.44 -0.61
N GLY A 186 -6.34 -10.60 -1.92
CA GLY A 186 -6.52 -11.90 -2.54
C GLY A 186 -6.96 -11.84 -3.99
N THR A 187 -7.09 -13.00 -4.62
CA THR A 187 -7.30 -13.12 -6.09
C THR A 187 -8.75 -13.36 -6.49
N GLN A 188 -9.65 -13.57 -5.52
CA GLN A 188 -11.09 -13.65 -5.75
C GLN A 188 -11.76 -12.39 -5.22
N ASN A 189 -12.88 -12.00 -5.84
CA ASN A 189 -13.84 -11.16 -5.13
C ASN A 189 -14.24 -11.96 -3.89
N LEU A 190 -14.10 -11.38 -2.69
CA LEU A 190 -15.08 -11.68 -1.66
C LEU A 190 -16.41 -11.30 -2.29
N LYS A 191 -17.10 -12.27 -2.93
CA LYS A 191 -18.53 -12.12 -3.15
C LYS A 191 -19.05 -11.73 -1.78
N SER A 192 -19.81 -10.63 -1.73
CA SER A 192 -20.70 -10.39 -0.62
C SER A 192 -21.62 -11.61 -0.50
N GLU A 193 -21.15 -12.64 0.18
CA GLU A 193 -22.01 -13.46 0.98
C GLU A 193 -22.44 -12.51 2.08
N THR A 194 -23.61 -11.92 1.86
CA THR A 194 -24.53 -11.66 2.96
C THR A 194 -24.41 -12.88 3.85
N LYS A 195 -23.76 -12.74 5.01
CA LYS A 195 -23.67 -13.78 6.03
C LYS A 195 -25.13 -14.12 6.35
N THR A 196 -25.63 -15.13 5.67
CA THR A 196 -26.91 -15.73 5.99
C THR A 196 -26.65 -16.47 7.28
N THR A 197 -27.38 -16.05 8.29
CA THR A 197 -27.48 -16.59 9.64
C THR A 197 -27.42 -18.12 9.64
N ALA A 198 -26.33 -18.67 10.16
CA ALA A 198 -26.21 -19.95 10.87
C ALA A 198 -24.71 -20.13 11.13
N SER A 199 -24.19 -20.26 12.34
CA SER A 199 -24.75 -20.85 13.53
C SER A 199 -24.05 -20.23 14.74
N VAL A 200 -24.78 -20.13 15.85
CA VAL A 200 -24.25 -19.87 17.19
C VAL A 200 -23.22 -20.96 17.51
N THR A 201 -21.97 -20.73 17.12
CA THR A 201 -20.83 -21.20 17.89
C THR A 201 -20.51 -20.06 18.81
N THR A 202 -20.81 -20.27 20.09
CA THR A 202 -20.47 -19.45 21.24
C THR A 202 -19.13 -18.74 20.99
N GLN A 203 -19.19 -17.48 20.56
CA GLN A 203 -18.04 -16.59 20.68
C GLN A 203 -17.78 -16.57 22.18
N ASN A 204 -16.64 -17.11 22.61
CA ASN A 204 -16.07 -16.68 23.87
C ASN A 204 -15.94 -15.17 23.75
N ASP A 205 -16.84 -14.45 24.42
CA ASP A 205 -16.85 -13.00 24.47
C ASP A 205 -15.63 -12.60 25.30
N ASN A 206 -14.48 -12.52 24.62
CA ASN A 206 -13.20 -12.15 25.21
C ASN A 206 -13.21 -10.69 25.69
N PHE A 207 -14.32 -9.96 25.60
CA PHE A 207 -14.45 -8.59 26.10
C PHE A 207 -14.11 -8.46 27.59
N SER A 208 -14.42 -9.47 28.41
CA SER A 208 -14.12 -9.44 29.85
C SER A 208 -12.63 -9.24 30.15
N GLN A 209 -11.73 -9.75 29.29
CA GLN A 209 -10.29 -9.55 29.45
C GLN A 209 -9.87 -8.09 29.24
N TRP A 210 -10.69 -7.30 28.55
CA TRP A 210 -10.43 -5.90 28.21
C TRP A 210 -11.06 -4.92 29.21
N GLN A 211 -11.94 -5.38 30.09
CA GLN A 211 -12.45 -4.53 31.17
C GLN A 211 -11.33 -4.12 32.12
N GLY A 212 -11.39 -2.86 32.57
CA GLY A 212 -10.41 -2.30 33.49
C GLY A 212 -10.08 -0.84 33.19
N ASN A 213 -9.16 -0.31 33.98
CA ASN A 213 -8.58 1.01 33.78
C ASN A 213 -7.20 0.86 33.16
N TYR A 214 -6.89 1.67 32.16
CA TYR A 214 -5.60 1.71 31.51
C TYR A 214 -5.05 3.13 31.61
N SER A 215 -3.76 3.26 31.85
CA SER A 215 -3.11 4.57 31.85
C SER A 215 -1.79 4.57 31.10
N ALA A 216 -1.54 5.66 30.39
CA ALA A 216 -0.26 5.92 29.73
C ALA A 216 0.19 7.33 30.11
N ASN A 217 1.44 7.43 30.56
CA ASN A 217 2.08 8.71 30.86
C ASN A 217 3.33 8.81 30.01
N PHE A 218 3.44 9.84 29.19
CA PHE A 218 4.57 10.04 28.29
C PHE A 218 4.82 11.53 28.06
N GLU A 219 6.02 11.83 27.56
CA GLU A 219 6.45 13.18 27.25
C GLU A 219 6.71 13.28 25.74
N ILE A 220 6.27 14.36 25.13
CA ILE A 220 6.47 14.67 23.72
C ILE A 220 7.24 15.98 23.64
N SER A 221 8.41 15.93 23.00
CA SER A 221 9.18 17.14 22.68
C SER A 221 8.91 17.55 21.23
N ARG A 222 8.40 18.77 21.05
CA ARG A 222 8.20 19.40 19.73
C ARG A 222 8.98 20.72 19.66
N THR A 223 9.03 21.33 18.49
CA THR A 223 9.70 22.62 18.27
C THR A 223 9.12 23.76 19.12
N ASP A 224 7.85 23.64 19.51
CA ASP A 224 7.08 24.62 20.29
C ASP A 224 7.03 24.31 21.79
N GLY A 225 7.58 23.17 22.25
CA GLY A 225 7.73 22.87 23.67
C GLY A 225 7.70 21.39 24.01
N ASP A 226 7.86 21.11 25.31
CA ASP A 226 7.70 19.78 25.89
C ASP A 226 6.28 19.64 26.47
N TYR A 227 5.62 18.54 26.13
CA TYR A 227 4.24 18.24 26.50
C TYR A 227 4.20 16.97 27.34
N LYS A 228 3.70 17.07 28.57
CA LYS A 228 3.43 15.91 29.43
C LYS A 228 2.01 15.44 29.21
N VAL A 229 1.87 14.25 28.66
CA VAL A 229 0.58 13.67 28.33
C VAL A 229 0.27 12.53 29.28
N ASN A 230 -0.91 12.57 29.89
CA ASN A 230 -1.45 11.49 30.69
C ASN A 230 -2.80 11.06 30.10
N TYR A 231 -2.89 9.82 29.67
CA TYR A 231 -4.11 9.19 29.20
C TYR A 231 -4.66 8.27 30.28
N GLU A 232 -5.97 8.35 30.51
CA GLU A 232 -6.73 7.39 31.28
C GLU A 232 -7.87 6.83 30.44
N VAL A 233 -7.85 5.52 30.17
CA VAL A 233 -8.90 4.82 29.44
C VAL A 233 -9.61 3.88 30.39
N LYS A 234 -10.93 4.03 30.52
CA LYS A 234 -11.76 3.19 31.39
C LYS A 234 -12.77 2.42 30.55
N VAL A 235 -12.63 1.11 30.54
CA VAL A 235 -13.49 0.18 29.79
C VAL A 235 -14.40 -0.55 30.78
N ILE A 236 -15.67 -0.17 30.82
CA ILE A 236 -16.67 -0.77 31.73
C ILE A 236 -17.55 -1.76 30.97
N SER A 237 -18.11 -1.33 29.85
CA SER A 237 -18.91 -2.15 28.94
C SER A 237 -18.72 -1.68 27.50
N ARG A 238 -19.28 -2.41 26.53
CA ARG A 238 -19.16 -2.06 25.10
C ARG A 238 -19.68 -0.66 24.78
N ASP A 239 -20.70 -0.19 25.48
CA ASP A 239 -21.27 1.15 25.32
C ASP A 239 -20.83 2.15 26.39
N LYS A 240 -19.95 1.72 27.31
CA LYS A 240 -19.50 2.54 28.44
C LYS A 240 -17.99 2.51 28.53
N VAL A 241 -17.40 3.36 27.72
CA VAL A 241 -15.96 3.64 27.68
C VAL A 241 -15.76 5.13 27.88
N SER A 242 -14.75 5.50 28.66
CA SER A 242 -14.36 6.90 28.80
C SER A 242 -12.86 7.03 28.62
N ILE A 243 -12.45 8.08 27.89
CA ILE A 243 -11.05 8.45 27.71
C ILE A 243 -10.89 9.87 28.23
N THR A 244 -9.96 10.02 29.16
CA THR A 244 -9.52 11.31 29.66
C THR A 244 -8.10 11.53 29.18
N GLU A 245 -7.86 12.65 28.52
CA GLU A 245 -6.56 13.10 28.08
C GLU A 245 -6.18 14.35 28.89
N LYS A 246 -5.01 14.32 29.52
CA LYS A 246 -4.42 15.48 30.18
C LYS A 246 -3.11 15.85 29.50
N ILE A 247 -3.06 16.99 28.82
CA ILE A 247 -1.85 17.56 28.22
C ILE A 247 -1.42 18.74 29.09
N ASN A 248 -0.25 18.62 29.72
CA ASN A 248 0.24 19.56 30.73
C ASN A 248 -0.81 19.78 31.84
N ASP A 249 -1.42 20.95 31.92
CA ASP A 249 -2.45 21.29 32.91
C ASP A 249 -3.88 21.27 32.35
N GLU A 250 -4.04 21.04 31.04
CA GLU A 250 -5.33 21.00 30.36
C GLU A 250 -5.90 19.58 30.39
N ASN A 251 -7.19 19.47 30.73
CA ASN A 251 -7.88 18.20 30.85
C ASN A 251 -9.06 18.13 29.89
N ASN A 252 -9.03 17.13 29.01
CA ASN A 252 -10.02 16.89 27.97
C ASN A 252 -10.67 15.52 28.21
N SER A 253 -11.99 15.49 28.32
CA SER A 253 -12.76 14.25 28.32
C SER A 253 -13.32 14.03 26.93
N VAL A 254 -13.08 12.83 26.37
CA VAL A 254 -13.66 12.44 25.10
C VAL A 254 -15.04 11.83 25.37
N SER A 255 -16.06 12.34 24.68
CA SER A 255 -17.45 11.92 24.86
C SER A 255 -17.92 10.92 23.82
N ASP A 256 -19.03 10.25 24.11
CA ASP A 256 -19.78 9.39 23.17
C ASP A 256 -18.99 8.21 22.58
N LEU A 257 -18.08 7.63 23.35
CA LEU A 257 -17.27 6.50 22.93
C LEU A 257 -18.01 5.16 23.01
N PHE A 258 -17.70 4.25 22.08
CA PHE A 258 -18.16 2.87 22.09
C PHE A 258 -17.08 1.91 21.58
N ILE A 259 -17.22 0.63 21.95
CA ILE A 259 -16.40 -0.46 21.44
C ILE A 259 -16.97 -0.93 20.11
N GLU A 260 -16.30 -0.61 19.02
CA GLU A 260 -16.70 -1.05 17.69
C GLU A 260 -16.33 -2.51 17.46
N SER A 261 -15.13 -2.94 17.89
CA SER A 261 -14.68 -4.32 17.71
C SER A 261 -13.79 -4.82 18.85
N VAL A 262 -13.82 -6.14 19.05
CA VAL A 262 -13.07 -6.87 20.09
C VAL A 262 -12.45 -8.12 19.48
N SER A 263 -11.16 -8.34 19.68
CA SER A 263 -10.46 -9.59 19.40
C SER A 263 -9.70 -10.08 20.65
N ALA A 264 -8.92 -11.15 20.50
CA ALA A 264 -8.07 -11.67 21.58
C ALA A 264 -6.94 -10.70 21.96
N ASP A 265 -6.50 -9.89 21.01
CA ASP A 265 -5.29 -9.07 21.05
C ASP A 265 -5.55 -7.57 20.76
N LYS A 266 -6.79 -7.18 20.43
CA LYS A 266 -7.14 -5.79 20.11
C LYS A 266 -8.54 -5.40 20.62
N LEU A 267 -8.66 -4.15 21.04
CA LEU A 267 -9.91 -3.46 21.37
C LEU A 267 -9.96 -2.13 20.60
N VAL A 268 -10.99 -1.93 19.78
CA VAL A 268 -11.17 -0.67 19.00
C VAL A 268 -12.28 0.16 19.63
N ILE A 269 -11.96 1.40 19.93
CA ILE A 269 -12.83 2.39 20.56
C ILE A 269 -13.01 3.55 19.57
N LYS A 270 -14.26 3.88 19.23
CA LYS A 270 -14.59 5.03 18.37
C LYS A 270 -15.58 5.97 19.03
N SER A 271 -15.63 7.21 18.55
CA SER A 271 -16.71 8.14 18.90
C SER A 271 -17.95 7.91 18.03
N LYS A 272 -19.14 8.07 18.63
CA LYS A 272 -20.41 8.09 17.88
C LYS A 272 -20.64 9.42 17.17
N SER A 273 -19.98 10.49 17.63
CA SER A 273 -20.22 11.87 17.18
C SER A 273 -19.12 12.40 16.25
N ASP A 274 -17.96 11.75 16.19
CA ASP A 274 -16.81 12.14 15.38
C ASP A 274 -16.12 10.91 14.80
N ASP A 275 -16.16 10.75 13.48
CA ASP A 275 -15.61 9.59 12.78
C ASP A 275 -14.07 9.61 12.67
N THR A 276 -13.45 10.75 13.00
CA THR A 276 -11.99 10.89 13.04
C THR A 276 -11.39 10.37 14.35
N ILE A 277 -12.21 10.24 15.40
CA ILE A 277 -11.76 9.76 16.72
C ILE A 277 -11.72 8.24 16.75
N GLU A 278 -10.50 7.72 16.82
CA GLU A 278 -10.23 6.30 17.00
C GLU A 278 -9.09 6.09 18.00
N TYR A 279 -9.38 5.25 19.00
CA TYR A 279 -8.39 4.71 19.93
C TYR A 279 -8.37 3.20 19.86
N ILE A 280 -7.17 2.64 19.91
CA ILE A 280 -6.94 1.20 19.89
C ILE A 280 -6.18 0.83 21.16
N ILE A 281 -6.66 -0.17 21.90
CA ILE A 281 -5.87 -0.87 22.91
C ILE A 281 -5.44 -2.21 22.32
N ALA A 282 -4.14 -2.38 22.07
CA ALA A 282 -3.58 -3.63 21.57
C ALA A 282 -2.78 -4.37 22.64
N LYS A 283 -2.81 -5.70 22.63
CA LYS A 283 -2.05 -6.59 23.50
C LYS A 283 -0.97 -7.29 22.69
N ILE A 284 0.26 -6.79 22.77
CA ILE A 284 1.42 -7.28 22.02
C ILE A 284 2.42 -7.83 23.02
N GLU A 285 2.83 -9.10 22.87
CA GLU A 285 3.78 -9.76 23.77
C GLU A 285 3.40 -9.66 25.27
N GLY A 286 2.09 -9.70 25.56
CA GLY A 286 1.54 -9.62 26.91
C GLY A 286 1.49 -8.20 27.51
N LYS A 287 1.92 -7.17 26.78
CA LYS A 287 1.84 -5.76 27.17
C LYS A 287 0.70 -5.06 26.44
N TYR A 288 0.11 -4.05 27.07
CA TYR A 288 -0.97 -3.25 26.48
C TYR A 288 -0.41 -1.97 25.88
N TYR A 289 -0.91 -1.55 24.72
CA TYR A 289 -0.49 -0.34 24.03
C TYR A 289 -1.71 0.48 23.62
N LEU A 290 -1.64 1.79 23.80
CA LEU A 290 -2.58 2.78 23.26
C LEU A 290 -2.09 3.22 21.89
N MET A 291 -2.94 3.15 20.89
CA MET A 291 -2.67 3.45 19.47
C MET A 291 -3.93 4.04 18.83
N GLY A 292 -3.89 4.33 17.54
CA GLY A 292 -5.02 4.84 16.75
C GLY A 292 -4.79 6.25 16.22
N ASN A 293 -5.70 6.72 15.37
CA ASN A 293 -5.57 8.00 14.66
C ASN A 293 -5.32 9.17 15.61
N THR A 294 -6.04 9.23 16.72
CA THR A 294 -5.90 10.32 17.69
C THR A 294 -4.52 10.34 18.35
N ILE A 295 -3.93 9.16 18.58
CA ILE A 295 -2.59 9.02 19.17
C ILE A 295 -1.50 9.38 18.16
N TYR A 296 -1.68 9.00 16.90
CA TYR A 296 -0.74 9.34 15.83
C TYR A 296 -0.66 10.86 15.61
N LEU A 297 -1.81 11.54 15.53
CA LEU A 297 -1.87 13.01 15.37
C LEU A 297 -1.17 13.76 16.52
N LEU A 298 -1.13 13.16 17.71
CA LEU A 298 -0.47 13.72 18.87
C LEU A 298 1.06 13.65 18.78
N ASN A 299 1.67 12.68 18.08
CA ASN A 299 3.13 12.60 17.95
C ASN A 299 3.64 11.73 16.79
N PRO A 300 3.51 12.17 15.53
CA PRO A 300 4.17 11.48 14.40
C PRO A 300 5.69 11.62 14.61
N PRO A 301 6.47 10.55 14.93
CA PRO A 301 6.47 9.20 14.33
C PRO A 301 6.11 8.03 15.28
N ASN A 302 5.68 8.30 16.51
CA ASN A 302 5.33 7.27 17.48
C ASN A 302 3.84 6.92 17.36
N ASP A 303 3.56 5.73 16.84
CA ASP A 303 2.20 5.24 16.61
C ASP A 303 1.55 4.59 17.84
N LYS A 304 2.33 4.36 18.91
CA LYS A 304 1.86 3.64 20.10
C LYS A 304 2.57 4.00 21.40
N TYR A 305 1.83 3.92 22.50
CA TYR A 305 2.31 4.16 23.84
C TYR A 305 1.97 3.01 24.77
N LEU A 306 2.91 2.60 25.62
CA LEU A 306 2.68 1.52 26.57
C LEU A 306 1.63 1.93 27.62
N LEU A 307 0.57 1.12 27.74
CA LEU A 307 -0.45 1.24 28.77
C LEU A 307 -0.11 0.36 29.97
N LYS A 308 -0.28 0.92 31.16
CA LYS A 308 -0.39 0.19 32.42
C LYS A 308 -1.85 -0.14 32.64
N LYS A 309 -2.19 -1.44 32.65
CA LYS A 309 -3.51 -1.89 33.08
C LYS A 309 -3.56 -1.89 34.60
N GLY A 310 -4.39 -1.03 35.17
CA GLY A 310 -4.75 -1.04 36.59
C GLY A 310 -5.65 -2.23 36.91
N SER A 311 -5.48 -2.76 38.12
CA SER A 311 -6.32 -3.83 38.69
C SER A 311 -7.79 -3.41 38.81
#